data_AF-A0A2U3CME7-F1
#
_entry.id   AF-A0A2U3CME7-F1
#
_cell.length_a   1.000
_cell.length_b   1.000
_cell.length_c   1.000
_cell.angle_alpha   90.00
_cell.angle_beta   90.00
_cell.angle_gamma   90.00
#
_symmetry.space_group_name_H-M   'P 1'
#
loop_
_entity.id
_entity.type
_entity.pdbx_description
1 polymer ?
#
loop_
_entity_poly.entity_id
_entity_poly.type
_entity_poly.pdbx_seq_one_letter_code
_entity_poly.pdbx_strand_id
1 'polypeptide(L)' 'VYFNIIGTLSDSELNKINNYVDEYYKQWGKQYVRFNVNLKNKDTNNSSFSYGDNRFEKSQGSKWTFQE' A
#
# COMPACT_ATOMS: atom_id res chain seq x y z
N VAL A 1 -14.90 -9.45 -6.75
CA VAL A 1 -14.16 -8.93 -5.58
C VAL A 1 -12.84 -8.34 -6.05
N TYR A 2 -12.44 -7.20 -5.49
CA TYR A 2 -11.19 -6.52 -5.83
C TYR A 2 -10.24 -6.51 -4.63
N PHE A 3 -8.99 -6.89 -4.86
CA PHE A 3 -7.91 -6.72 -3.88
C PHE A 3 -7.03 -5.57 -4.35
N ASN A 4 -6.96 -4.50 -3.55
CA ASN A 4 -6.11 -3.36 -3.82
C ASN A 4 -4.81 -3.49 -3.01
N ILE A 5 -3.70 -3.70 -3.70
CA ILE A 5 -2.37 -3.75 -3.11
C ILE A 5 -1.74 -2.38 -3.34
N ILE A 6 -1.61 -1.59 -2.28
CA ILE A 6 -1.13 -0.21 -2.34
C ILE A 6 0.06 -0.08 -1.42
N GLY A 7 1.20 0.41 -1.94
CA GLY A 7 2.37 0.66 -1.11
C GLY A 7 3.62 0.92 -1.92
N THR A 8 4.71 1.19 -1.19
CA THR A 8 6.05 1.20 -1.75
C THR A 8 6.56 -0.24 -1.76
N LEU A 9 6.57 -0.86 -2.94
CA LEU A 9 7.00 -2.24 -3.12
C LEU A 9 8.38 -2.25 -3.77
N SER A 10 9.26 -3.12 -3.27
CA SER A 10 10.52 -3.44 -3.93
C SER A 10 10.29 -4.31 -5.18
N ASP A 11 11.27 -4.35 -6.07
CA ASP A 11 11.23 -5.21 -7.27
C ASP A 11 11.02 -6.68 -6.91
N SER A 12 11.59 -7.14 -5.79
CA SER A 12 11.41 -8.50 -5.30
C SER A 12 9.96 -8.81 -4.89
N GLU A 13 9.27 -7.84 -4.28
CA GLU A 13 7.87 -7.97 -3.88
C GLU A 13 6.95 -7.90 -5.09
N LEU A 14 7.25 -7.01 -6.03
CA LEU A 14 6.55 -6.93 -7.31
C LEU A 14 6.65 -8.25 -8.08
N ASN A 15 7.83 -8.85 -8.15
CA ASN A 15 8.01 -10.13 -8.84
C ASN A 15 7.19 -11.25 -8.16
N LYS A 16 7.18 -11.30 -6.83
CA LYS A 16 6.34 -12.26 -6.08
C LYS A 16 4.85 -12.05 -6.34
N ILE A 17 4.39 -10.80 -6.36
CA ILE A 17 2.98 -10.47 -6.64
C ILE A 17 2.61 -10.91 -8.06
N ASN A 18 3.45 -10.60 -9.05
CA ASN A 18 3.21 -11.00 -10.43
C ASN A 18 3.11 -12.53 -10.57
N ASN A 19 4.06 -13.27 -10.00
CA ASN A 19 4.03 -14.74 -10.03
C ASN A 19 2.74 -15.30 -9.40
N TYR A 20 2.35 -14.78 -8.24
CA TYR A 20 1.13 -15.22 -7.57
C TYR A 20 -0.13 -14.92 -8.38
N VAL A 21 -0.25 -13.70 -8.91
CA VAL A 21 -1.40 -13.27 -9.71
C VAL A 21 -1.52 -14.10 -10.99
N ASP A 22 -0.40 -14.42 -11.63
CA ASP A 22 -0.36 -15.26 -12.82
C ASP A 22 -0.78 -16.70 -12.52
N GLU A 23 -0.29 -17.31 -11.44
CA GLU A 23 -0.71 -18.64 -11.01
C GLU A 23 -2.19 -18.67 -10.66
N TYR A 24 -2.67 -17.66 -9.94
CA TYR A 24 -4.07 -17.53 -9.58
C TYR A 24 -4.97 -17.46 -10.83
N TYR A 25 -4.63 -16.60 -11.80
CA TYR A 25 -5.43 -16.46 -13.01
C TYR A 25 -5.36 -17.67 -13.93
N LYS A 26 -4.27 -18.43 -13.93
CA LYS A 26 -4.20 -19.72 -14.63
C LYS A 26 -5.19 -20.73 -14.07
N GLN A 27 -5.36 -20.77 -12.75
CA GLN A 27 -6.24 -21.74 -12.10
C GLN A 27 -7.71 -21.32 -12.08
N TRP A 28 -8.00 -20.03 -11.88
CA TRP A 28 -9.35 -19.54 -11.57
C TRP A 28 -9.90 -18.53 -12.59
N GLY A 29 -9.07 -18.05 -13.52
CA GLY A 29 -9.45 -17.00 -14.45
C GLY A 29 -9.67 -15.63 -13.81
N LYS A 30 -10.09 -14.64 -14.62
CA LYS A 30 -10.19 -13.21 -14.23
C LYS A 30 -11.61 -12.73 -13.96
N GLN A 31 -12.56 -13.65 -13.85
CA GLN A 31 -14.00 -13.36 -13.89
C GLN A 31 -14.51 -12.80 -12.55
N TYR A 32 -14.04 -13.36 -11.44
CA TYR A 32 -14.59 -13.06 -10.10
C TYR A 32 -13.64 -12.27 -9.20
N VAL A 33 -12.34 -12.52 -9.30
CA VAL A 33 -11.32 -11.85 -8.48
C VAL A 33 -10.40 -11.05 -9.39
N ARG A 34 -10.10 -9.82 -8.97
CA ARG A 34 -9.17 -8.92 -9.65
C ARG A 34 -8.21 -8.31 -8.65
N PHE A 35 -6.93 -8.28 -9.02
CA PHE A 35 -5.86 -7.64 -8.25
C PHE A 35 -5.48 -6.31 -8.90
N ASN A 36 -5.50 -5.24 -8.11
CA ASN A 36 -5.04 -3.92 -8.53
C ASN A 36 -3.78 -3.60 -7.73
N VAL A 37 -2.64 -3.46 -8.42
CA VAL A 37 -1.36 -3.13 -7.79
C VAL A 37 -1.04 -1.66 -8.08
N ASN A 38 -1.09 -0.84 -7.05
CA ASN A 38 -0.81 0.60 -7.13
C ASN A 38 0.48 0.92 -6.38
N LEU A 39 1.53 1.21 -7.12
CA LEU A 39 2.81 1.62 -6.56
C LEU A 39 2.73 3.07 -6.06
N LYS A 40 3.06 3.25 -4.78
CA LYS A 40 3.24 4.58 -4.18
C LYS A 40 4.71 4.82 -3.90
N ASN A 41 5.18 6.01 -4.23
CA ASN A 41 6.50 6.45 -3.79
C ASN A 41 6.57 6.45 -2.27
N LYS A 42 7.73 6.09 -1.74
CA LYS A 42 7.99 6.19 -0.30
C LYS A 42 7.84 7.66 0.07
N ASP A 43 6.98 7.96 1.04
CA ASP A 43 6.98 9.29 1.65
C ASP A 43 8.37 9.52 2.23
N THR A 44 9.11 10.48 1.66
CA THR A 44 10.41 10.91 2.17
C THR A 44 10.26 11.83 3.38
N ASN A 45 9.03 12.26 3.66
CA ASN A 45 8.68 12.92 4.89
C ASN A 45 8.72 11.86 6.01
N ASN A 46 9.73 11.97 6.87
CA ASN A 46 9.93 11.14 8.06
C ASN A 46 8.90 11.51 9.15
N SER A 47 7.63 11.64 8.73
CA SER A 47 6.48 11.96 9.55
C SER A 47 5.99 10.69 10.22
N SER A 48 5.79 10.75 11.53
CA SER A 48 5.15 9.67 12.28
C SER A 48 3.67 9.97 12.44
N PHE A 49 2.83 8.98 12.19
CA PHE A 49 1.36 9.12 12.25
C PHE A 49 0.79 8.28 13.38
N SER A 50 -0.22 8.81 14.10
CA SER A 50 -1.07 7.99 14.97
C SER A 50 -2.28 7.47 14.20
N TYR A 51 -2.70 6.24 14.50
CA TYR A 51 -3.93 5.63 13.98
C TYR A 51 -5.07 5.75 15.00
N GLY A 52 -6.31 5.94 14.53
CA GLY A 52 -7.52 6.09 15.36
C GLY A 52 -8.32 7.35 15.03
N ASP A 53 -9.39 7.62 15.78
CA ASP A 53 -10.29 8.78 15.60
C ASP A 53 -9.57 10.13 15.79
N ASN A 54 -8.44 10.14 16.51
CA ASN A 54 -7.59 11.31 16.71
C ASN A 54 -6.26 11.11 15.99
N ARG A 55 -6.15 11.63 14.76
CA ARG A 55 -4.94 11.54 13.93
C ARG A 55 -3.98 12.70 14.22
N PHE A 56 -2.74 12.38 14.53
CA PHE A 56 -1.65 13.34 14.70
C PHE A 56 -0.55 13.07 13.69
N GLU A 57 -0.06 14.12 13.05
CA GLU A 57 1.15 14.06 12.23
C GLU A 57 2.31 14.73 12.99
N LYS A 58 3.36 13.97 13.26
CA LYS A 58 4.62 14.53 13.78
C LYS A 58 5.51 14.89 12.59
N SER A 59 5.61 16.18 12.26
CA SER A 59 6.64 16.64 11.33
C SER A 59 8.02 16.52 11.99
N GLN A 60 9.10 16.36 11.21
CA GLN A 60 10.46 16.28 11.76
C GLN A 60 10.77 17.55 12.61
N GLY A 61 11.13 17.35 13.88
CA GLY A 61 11.24 18.42 14.88
C GLY A 61 10.12 18.34 15.92
N SER A 62 10.26 19.06 17.04
CA SER A 62 9.36 18.97 18.21
C SER A 62 7.94 19.54 17.99
N LYS A 63 7.45 19.59 16.74
CA LYS A 63 6.20 20.26 16.36
C LYS A 63 5.19 19.25 15.83
N TRP A 64 4.03 19.20 16.50
CA TRP A 64 2.89 18.40 16.10
C TRP A 64 1.95 19.23 15.24
N THR A 65 1.44 18.63 14.16
CA THR A 65 0.40 19.23 13.31
C THR A 65 -0.86 18.39 13.44
N PHE A 66 -1.98 19.02 13.79
CA PHE A 66 -3.30 18.40 13.83
C PHE A 66 -3.97 18.60 12.47
N GLN A 67 -4.50 17.53 11.88
CA GLN A 67 -5.34 17.61 10.70
C GLN A 67 -6.78 17.30 11.13
N GLU A 68 -7.70 18.24 10.89
CA GLU A 68 -9.16 18.05 11.02
C GLU A 68 -9.72 17.16 9.91
#